data_AF-A0A3S0RBV8-F1
#
_entry.id   AF-A0A3S0RBV8-F1
#
_cell.length_a   1.000
_cell.length_b   1.000
_cell.length_c   1.000
_cell.angle_alpha   90.00
_cell.angle_beta   90.00
_cell.angle_gamma   90.00
#
_symmetry.space_group_name_H-M   'P 1'
#
loop_
_entity.id
_entity.type
_entity.pdbx_description
1 polymer ?
#
loop_
_entity_poly.entity_id
_entity_poly.type
_entity_poly.pdbx_seq_one_letter_code
_entity_poly.pdbx_strand_id
1 'polypeptide(L)'
;MYWSKDLKDSVFQNIWNMLDENNIPYTINLSNFTFTLSNGSKIYCKGLHSPSRKEKLKAFADLNKYKLVIDWREECDQFQQKDLSDLEFAIRGYQNKITINTCNPE
;
A
#
# COMPACT_ATOMS: atom_id res chain seq x y z
N MET A 1 6.53 -18.00 -14.01
CA MET A 1 6.95 -17.09 -12.92
C MET A 1 6.11 -17.45 -11.71
N TYR A 2 6.69 -18.05 -10.67
CA TYR A 2 5.94 -18.45 -9.47
C TYR A 2 5.63 -17.19 -8.66
N TRP A 3 4.36 -16.80 -8.60
CA TRP A 3 3.89 -15.68 -7.78
C TRP A 3 3.69 -16.19 -6.35
N SER A 4 4.27 -15.51 -5.35
CA SER A 4 3.96 -15.85 -3.97
C SER A 4 2.48 -15.62 -3.70
N LYS A 5 1.87 -16.46 -2.86
CA LYS A 5 0.46 -16.35 -2.48
C LYS A 5 0.12 -14.95 -1.97
N ASP A 6 1.03 -14.39 -1.17
CA ASP A 6 0.93 -13.04 -0.58
C ASP A 6 0.80 -11.91 -1.61
N LEU A 7 1.30 -12.11 -2.83
CA LEU A 7 1.24 -11.10 -3.90
C LEU A 7 -0.12 -11.13 -4.61
N LYS A 8 -0.68 -12.34 -4.80
CA LYS A 8 -1.99 -12.55 -5.44
C LYS A 8 -3.14 -11.94 -4.64
N ASP A 9 -3.04 -12.00 -3.31
CA ASP A 9 -4.08 -11.54 -2.39
C ASP A 9 -3.83 -10.10 -1.90
N SER A 10 -2.98 -9.32 -2.59
CA SER A 10 -2.58 -7.98 -2.15
C SER A 10 -3.26 -6.85 -2.91
N VAL A 11 -3.40 -5.69 -2.25
CA VAL A 11 -3.80 -4.41 -2.88
C VAL A 11 -2.99 -4.09 -4.13
N PHE A 12 -1.71 -4.50 -4.21
CA PHE A 12 -0.87 -4.30 -5.40
C PHE A 12 -1.47 -5.02 -6.62
N GLN A 13 -1.91 -6.28 -6.46
CA GLN A 13 -2.54 -7.02 -7.54
C GLN A 13 -3.90 -6.43 -7.94
N ASN A 14 -4.68 -5.94 -6.97
CA ASN A 14 -5.95 -5.27 -7.24
C ASN A 14 -5.75 -4.01 -8.09
N ILE A 15 -4.73 -3.20 -7.77
CA ILE A 15 -4.38 -2.03 -8.57
C ILE A 15 -3.94 -2.45 -9.98
N TRP A 16 -3.12 -3.49 -10.10
CA TRP A 16 -2.69 -4.02 -11.40
C TRP A 16 -3.92 -4.40 -12.25
N ASN A 17 -4.79 -5.26 -11.73
CA ASN A 17 -5.99 -5.72 -12.45
C ASN A 17 -6.86 -4.54 -12.90
N MET A 18 -7.09 -3.56 -12.01
CA MET A 18 -7.87 -2.37 -12.35
C MET A 18 -7.23 -1.53 -13.47
N LEU A 19 -5.89 -1.41 -13.51
CA LEU A 19 -5.22 -0.70 -14.58
C LEU A 19 -5.39 -1.42 -15.93
N ASP A 20 -5.27 -2.76 -15.94
CA ASP A 20 -5.47 -3.58 -17.14
C ASP A 20 -6.92 -3.54 -17.64
N GLU A 21 -7.89 -3.76 -16.76
CA GLU A 21 -9.32 -3.75 -17.09
C GLU A 21 -9.79 -2.41 -17.68
N ASN A 22 -9.21 -1.31 -17.21
CA ASN A 22 -9.55 0.05 -17.66
C ASN A 22 -8.65 0.55 -18.80
N ASN A 23 -7.78 -0.29 -19.36
CA ASN A 23 -6.84 0.06 -20.43
C ASN A 23 -5.96 1.29 -20.10
N ILE A 24 -5.58 1.45 -18.84
CA ILE A 24 -4.71 2.56 -18.40
C ILE A 24 -3.26 2.14 -18.67
N PRO A 25 -2.47 2.86 -19.48
CA PRO A 25 -1.08 2.47 -19.74
C PRO A 25 -0.18 2.66 -18.52
N TYR A 26 0.60 1.64 -18.18
CA TYR A 26 1.56 1.67 -17.07
C TYR A 26 2.84 0.87 -17.37
N THR A 27 3.90 1.18 -16.63
CA THR A 27 5.09 0.35 -16.47
C THR A 27 5.16 -0.15 -15.04
N ILE A 28 5.37 -1.45 -14.87
CA ILE A 28 5.44 -2.10 -13.55
C ILE A 28 6.89 -2.43 -13.16
N ASN A 29 7.23 -2.21 -11.89
CA ASN A 29 8.47 -2.69 -11.29
C ASN A 29 8.13 -3.61 -10.11
N LEU A 30 8.34 -4.91 -10.31
CA LEU A 30 8.06 -5.95 -9.33
C LEU A 30 9.08 -6.01 -8.17
N SER A 31 10.30 -5.47 -8.36
CA SER A 31 11.33 -5.48 -7.31
C SER A 31 10.99 -4.56 -6.14
N ASN A 32 10.18 -3.53 -6.38
CA ASN A 32 9.81 -2.52 -5.40
C ASN A 32 8.32 -2.16 -5.44
N PHE A 33 7.50 -3.02 -6.05
CA PHE A 33 6.04 -2.90 -6.09
C PHE A 33 5.56 -1.50 -6.52
N THR A 34 6.07 -1.00 -7.64
CA THR A 34 5.78 0.35 -8.14
C THR A 34 5.14 0.31 -9.52
N PHE A 35 4.15 1.18 -9.74
CA PHE A 35 3.59 1.48 -11.06
C PHE A 35 4.01 2.88 -11.50
N THR A 36 4.35 3.06 -12.78
CA THR A 36 4.53 4.36 -13.42
C THR A 36 3.48 4.52 -14.50
N LEU A 37 2.61 5.52 -14.37
CA LEU A 37 1.56 5.83 -15.34
C LEU A 37 2.12 6.69 -16.49
N SER A 38 1.45 6.67 -17.64
CA SER A 38 1.84 7.44 -18.83
C SER A 38 2.00 8.96 -18.59
N ASN A 39 1.25 9.51 -17.65
CA ASN A 39 1.35 10.93 -17.26
C ASN A 39 2.53 11.23 -16.30
N GLY A 40 3.39 10.26 -16.02
CA GLY A 40 4.54 10.39 -15.12
C GLY A 40 4.23 10.16 -13.63
N SER A 41 2.96 9.95 -13.27
CA SER A 41 2.57 9.63 -11.89
C SER A 41 3.14 8.27 -11.48
N LYS A 42 3.54 8.15 -10.22
CA LYS A 42 4.07 6.90 -9.66
C LYS A 42 3.25 6.46 -8.46
N ILE A 43 2.85 5.19 -8.46
CA ILE A 43 2.14 4.54 -7.37
C ILE A 43 3.12 3.58 -6.70
N TYR A 44 3.35 3.76 -5.41
CA TYR A 44 4.25 2.94 -4.62
C TYR A 44 3.43 2.13 -3.62
N CYS A 45 3.45 0.81 -3.73
CA CYS A 45 2.73 -0.08 -2.82
C CYS A 45 3.69 -0.60 -1.74
N LYS A 46 3.37 -0.37 -0.48
CA LYS A 46 4.18 -0.79 0.67
C LYS A 46 3.30 -1.55 1.66
N GLY A 47 3.55 -2.84 1.84
CA GLY A 47 2.88 -3.67 2.84
C GLY A 47 3.55 -3.60 4.21
N LEU A 48 2.80 -3.91 5.27
CA LEU A 48 3.29 -3.95 6.66
C LEU A 48 3.89 -5.29 7.07
N HIS A 49 4.01 -6.25 6.15
CA HIS A 49 4.44 -7.62 6.44
C HIS A 49 5.92 -7.75 6.86
N SER A 50 6.68 -6.65 6.98
CA SER A 50 8.05 -6.69 7.49
C SER A 50 8.11 -7.23 8.93
N PRO A 51 9.10 -8.09 9.25
CA PRO A 51 9.19 -8.81 10.52
C PRO A 51 9.54 -7.92 11.72
N SER A 52 10.04 -6.69 11.54
CA SER A 52 10.41 -5.79 12.64
C SER A 52 9.83 -4.38 12.56
N ARG A 53 9.50 -3.79 13.71
CA ARG A 53 9.02 -2.40 13.85
C ARG A 53 9.97 -1.39 13.18
N LYS A 54 11.27 -1.61 13.27
CA LYS A 54 12.31 -0.73 12.68
C LYS A 54 12.24 -0.67 11.16
N GLU A 55 11.99 -1.80 10.50
CA GLU A 55 11.85 -1.88 9.04
C GLU A 55 10.57 -1.21 8.56
N LYS A 56 9.46 -1.40 9.29
CA LYS A 56 8.21 -0.68 9.01
C LYS A 56 8.43 0.83 9.07
N LEU A 57 9.05 1.35 10.13
CA LEU A 57 9.33 2.79 10.25
C LEU A 57 10.24 3.32 9.14
N LYS A 58 11.25 2.55 8.72
CA LYS A 58 12.12 2.93 7.60
C LYS A 58 11.35 2.98 6.28
N ALA A 59 10.43 2.05 6.04
CA ALA A 59 9.64 2.00 4.82
C ALA A 59 8.76 3.25 4.64
N PHE A 60 8.37 3.91 5.73
CA PHE A 60 7.48 5.08 5.71
C PHE A 60 8.16 6.39 6.18
N ALA A 61 9.49 6.39 6.32
CA ALA A 61 10.22 7.55 6.85
C ALA A 61 10.15 8.80 5.95
N ASP A 62 9.92 8.63 4.64
CA ASP A 62 9.95 9.71 3.65
C ASP A 62 8.58 10.02 3.02
N LEU A 63 7.49 9.79 3.77
CA LEU A 63 6.13 10.02 3.28
C LEU A 63 5.83 11.48 2.88
N ASN A 64 6.62 12.43 3.37
CA ASN A 64 6.51 13.85 3.04
C ASN A 64 6.83 14.15 1.56
N LYS A 65 7.49 13.24 0.85
CA LYS A 65 7.78 13.37 -0.58
C LYS A 65 6.59 13.00 -1.47
N TYR A 66 5.58 12.32 -0.93
CA TYR A 66 4.42 11.87 -1.69
C TYR A 66 3.29 12.88 -1.54
N LYS A 67 2.68 13.22 -2.68
CA LYS A 67 1.59 14.20 -2.74
C LYS A 67 0.32 13.70 -2.04
N LEU A 68 0.08 12.38 -2.08
CA LEU A 68 -1.06 11.70 -1.47
C LEU A 68 -0.62 10.34 -0.94
N VAL A 69 -1.06 10.01 0.26
CA VAL A 69 -0.95 8.67 0.87
C VAL A 69 -2.33 8.06 0.98
N ILE A 70 -2.49 6.83 0.49
CA ILE A 70 -3.70 6.04 0.69
C ILE A 70 -3.34 4.93 1.67
N ASP A 71 -3.92 5.02 2.87
CA ASP A 71 -3.80 4.03 3.92
C ASP A 71 -5.01 3.09 3.81
N TRP A 72 -4.83 1.98 3.09
CA TRP A 72 -5.85 0.96 2.90
C TRP A 72 -5.64 -0.19 3.89
N ARG A 73 -6.59 -0.35 4.81
CA ARG A 73 -6.61 -1.37 5.85
C ARG A 73 -7.63 -2.44 5.50
N GLU A 74 -7.15 -3.56 4.97
CA GLU A 74 -7.94 -4.78 4.72
C GLU A 74 -8.17 -5.57 6.02
N GLU A 75 -9.34 -6.18 6.15
CA GLU A 75 -9.78 -6.93 7.34
C GLU A 75 -9.61 -6.12 8.64
N CYS A 76 -9.98 -4.83 8.60
CA CYS A 76 -9.69 -3.90 9.71
C CYS A 76 -10.43 -4.25 11.01
N ASP A 77 -11.47 -5.08 10.94
CA ASP A 77 -12.16 -5.68 12.09
C ASP A 77 -11.24 -6.58 12.94
N GLN A 78 -10.20 -7.16 12.33
CA GLN A 78 -9.21 -7.98 13.04
C GLN A 78 -8.12 -7.16 13.74
N PHE A 79 -8.06 -5.85 13.51
CA PHE A 79 -6.96 -5.02 14.00
C PHE A 79 -7.18 -4.64 15.46
N GLN A 80 -6.15 -4.81 16.29
CA GLN A 80 -6.18 -4.28 17.65
C GLN A 80 -5.88 -2.77 17.63
N GLN A 81 -6.30 -2.06 18.68
CA GLN A 81 -6.02 -0.63 18.82
C GLN A 81 -4.52 -0.30 18.76
N LYS A 82 -3.67 -1.24 19.20
CA LYS A 82 -2.21 -1.14 19.09
C LYS A 82 -1.74 -1.15 17.62
N ASP A 83 -2.29 -2.02 16.79
CA ASP A 83 -1.94 -2.11 15.37
C ASP A 83 -2.25 -0.80 14.65
N LEU A 84 -3.42 -0.21 14.93
CA LEU A 84 -3.83 1.09 14.41
C LEU A 84 -2.89 2.22 14.88
N SER A 85 -2.45 2.17 16.14
CA SER A 85 -1.54 3.18 16.70
C SER A 85 -0.14 3.10 16.09
N ASP A 86 0.40 1.88 15.92
CA ASP A 86 1.69 1.66 15.27
C ASP A 86 1.64 2.03 13.78
N LEU A 87 0.50 1.81 13.12
CA LEU A 87 0.20 2.25 11.76
C LEU A 87 0.27 3.77 11.62
N GLU A 88 -0.52 4.51 12.40
CA GLU A 88 -0.52 5.97 12.39
C GLU A 88 0.87 6.55 12.68
N PHE A 89 1.57 5.96 13.65
CA PHE A 89 2.93 6.37 13.97
C PHE A 89 3.90 6.12 12.80
N ALA A 90 3.76 5.00 12.09
CA ALA A 90 4.57 4.69 10.92
C ALA A 90 4.33 5.67 9.78
N ILE A 91 3.06 6.07 9.55
CA ILE A 91 2.71 6.90 8.41
C ILE A 91 2.69 8.42 8.67
N ARG A 92 3.05 8.89 9.88
CA ARG A 92 2.90 10.29 10.33
C ARG A 92 3.47 11.43 9.47
N GLY A 93 4.26 11.14 8.44
CA GLY A 93 4.96 12.15 7.62
C GLY A 93 4.22 12.59 6.36
N TYR A 94 2.98 12.16 6.13
CA TYR A 94 2.24 12.48 4.90
C TYR A 94 1.87 13.96 4.79
N GLN A 95 1.74 14.45 3.55
CA GLN A 95 1.15 15.78 3.28
C GLN A 95 -0.38 15.71 3.23
N ASN A 96 -0.91 14.76 2.47
CA ASN A 96 -2.34 14.47 2.37
C ASN A 96 -2.55 12.96 2.57
N LYS A 97 -3.57 12.58 3.33
CA LYS A 97 -3.91 11.17 3.58
C LYS A 97 -5.39 10.90 3.34
N ILE A 98 -5.67 9.78 2.70
CA ILE A 98 -7.00 9.14 2.69
C ILE A 98 -6.84 7.80 3.42
N THR A 99 -7.75 7.52 4.35
CA THR A 99 -7.83 6.22 5.03
C THR A 99 -9.04 5.47 4.50
N ILE A 100 -8.82 4.22 4.07
CA ILE A 100 -9.85 3.30 3.60
C ILE A 100 -9.82 2.10 4.54
N ASN A 101 -10.94 1.84 5.21
CA ASN A 101 -11.13 0.68 6.06
C ASN A 101 -12.09 -0.27 5.35
N THR A 102 -11.66 -1.50 5.14
CA THR A 102 -12.49 -2.57 4.57
C THR A 102 -12.53 -3.72 5.57
N CYS A 103 -13.73 -4.15 5.95
CA CYS A 103 -13.98 -5.26 6.86
C CYS A 103 -15.08 -6.17 6.28
N ASN A 104 -15.11 -7.42 6.74
CA ASN A 104 -16.23 -8.30 6.43
C ASN A 104 -17.44 -7.89 7.29
N PRO A 105 -18.65 -7.80 6.71
CA PRO A 105 -19.85 -7.58 7.50
C PRO A 105 -20.11 -8.76 8.45
N GLU A 106 -20.52 -8.45 9.68
CA GLU A 106 -20.98 -9.43 10.68
C GLU A 106 -22.31 -10.09 10.30
#